data_AF-A0A1F6TFC5-F1
#
_entry.id   AF-A0A1F6TFC5-F1
#
_cell.length_a   1.000
_cell.length_b   1.000
_cell.length_c   1.000
_cell.angle_alpha   90.00
_cell.angle_beta   90.00
_cell.angle_gamma   90.00
#
_symmetry.space_group_name_H-M   'P 1'
#
loop_
_entity.id
_entity.type
_entity.pdbx_description
1 polymer ?
#
loop_
_entity_poly.entity_id
_entity_poly.type
_entity_poly.pdbx_seq_one_letter_code
_entity_poly.pdbx_strand_id
1 'polypeptide(L)' 'MGSKALEKLRSEALNLSETERAELAYNLVVSLDGSPDADVEKAWDTEILRRLSEIDAGTANLVDRKELRRRMRARMNRP' A
#
# COMPACT_ATOMS: atom_id res chain seq x y z
N MET A 1 24.32 2.93 -10.91
CA MET A 1 24.69 1.60 -11.43
C MET A 1 24.39 0.60 -10.32
N GLY A 2 23.50 -0.38 -10.55
CA GLY A 2 23.26 -1.44 -9.58
C GLY A 2 24.55 -2.24 -9.33
N SER A 3 24.67 -2.88 -8.17
CA SER A 3 25.77 -3.82 -7.96
C SER A 3 25.69 -4.95 -9.00
N LYS A 4 26.81 -5.60 -9.34
CA LYS A 4 26.81 -6.76 -10.25
C LYS A 4 25.83 -7.86 -9.78
N ALA A 5 25.63 -7.98 -8.47
CA ALA A 5 24.65 -8.89 -7.89
C ALA A 5 23.21 -8.46 -8.19
N LEU A 6 22.90 -7.17 -8.10
CA LEU A 6 21.56 -6.64 -8.41
C LEU A 6 21.18 -6.87 -9.87
N GLU A 7 22.11 -6.62 -10.81
CA GLU A 7 21.84 -6.84 -12.24
C GLU A 7 21.59 -8.33 -12.54
N LYS A 8 22.37 -9.24 -11.93
CA LYS A 8 22.16 -10.69 -12.06
C LYS A 8 20.79 -11.12 -11.53
N LEU A 9 20.44 -10.72 -10.30
CA LEU A 9 19.15 -11.04 -9.68
C LEU A 9 17.99 -10.49 -10.50
N ARG A 10 18.12 -9.29 -11.07
CA ARG A 10 17.12 -8.71 -11.96
C ARG A 10 16.92 -9.55 -13.21
N SER A 11 18.01 -9.96 -13.88
CA SER A 11 17.92 -10.82 -15.06
C SER A 11 17.26 -12.17 -14.75
N GLU A 12 17.61 -12.77 -13.61
CA GLU A 12 17.00 -14.05 -13.16
C GLU A 12 15.52 -13.89 -12.83
N ALA A 13 15.15 -12.84 -12.09
CA ALA A 13 13.76 -12.54 -11.75
C ALA A 13 12.89 -12.33 -12.99
N LEU A 14 13.42 -11.71 -14.05
CA LEU A 14 12.67 -11.49 -15.30
C LEU A 14 12.42 -12.79 -16.09
N ASN A 15 13.17 -13.87 -15.84
CA ASN A 15 12.95 -15.18 -16.46
C ASN A 15 11.87 -16.02 -15.75
N LEU A 16 11.44 -15.61 -14.55
CA LEU A 16 10.37 -16.29 -13.80
C LEU A 16 9.01 -16.09 -14.49
N SER A 17 8.06 -16.98 -14.22
CA SER A 17 6.67 -16.80 -14.61
C SER A 17 6.04 -15.55 -13.97
N GLU A 18 4.92 -15.08 -14.51
CA GLU A 18 4.22 -13.91 -13.95
C GLU A 18 3.87 -14.09 -12.47
N THR A 19 3.39 -15.27 -12.09
CA THR A 19 3.01 -15.60 -10.71
C THR A 19 4.22 -15.57 -9.77
N GLU A 20 5.34 -16.20 -10.16
CA GLU A 20 6.57 -16.20 -9.36
C GLU A 20 7.17 -14.80 -9.23
N ARG A 21 7.11 -13.97 -10.28
CA ARG A 21 7.52 -12.57 -10.20
C ARG A 21 6.64 -11.77 -9.24
N ALA A 22 5.32 -12.00 -9.26
CA ALA A 22 4.40 -11.32 -8.34
C ALA A 22 4.68 -11.71 -6.88
N GLU A 23 4.92 -12.99 -6.62
CA GLU A 23 5.32 -13.49 -5.30
C GLU A 23 6.65 -12.88 -4.84
N LEU A 24 7.67 -12.89 -5.69
CA LEU A 24 8.96 -12.27 -5.38
C LEU A 24 8.82 -10.76 -5.11
N ALA A 25 8.05 -10.04 -5.92
CA ALA A 25 7.80 -8.63 -5.73
C ALA A 25 7.09 -8.35 -4.40
N TYR A 26 6.09 -9.15 -4.04
CA TYR A 26 5.42 -9.06 -2.74
C TYR A 26 6.41 -9.26 -1.59
N ASN A 27 7.20 -10.33 -1.62
CA ASN A 27 8.17 -10.64 -0.56
C ASN A 27 9.24 -9.55 -0.41
N LEU A 28 9.72 -8.98 -1.53
CA LEU A 28 10.66 -7.86 -1.51
C LEU A 28 10.02 -6.61 -0.91
N VAL A 29 8.76 -6.29 -1.24
CA VAL A 29 8.04 -5.17 -0.62
C VAL A 29 7.87 -5.39 0.89
N VAL A 30 7.42 -6.58 1.30
CA VAL A 30 7.28 -6.93 2.72
C VAL A 30 8.61 -6.84 3.47
N SER A 31 9.73 -7.21 2.83
CA SER A 31 11.05 -7.10 3.46
C SER A 31 11.50 -5.66 3.72
N LEU A 32 10.89 -4.68 3.04
CA LEU A 32 11.15 -3.26 3.23
C LEU A 32 10.29 -2.66 4.36
N ASP A 33 9.27 -3.37 4.82
CA ASP A 33 8.49 -2.94 5.98
C ASP A 33 9.40 -2.92 7.21
N GLY A 34 9.40 -1.79 7.92
CA GLY A 34 10.13 -1.64 9.17
C GLY A 34 9.51 -2.47 10.30
N SER A 35 10.10 -2.39 11.50
CA SER A 35 9.46 -2.94 12.69
C SER A 35 8.04 -2.36 12.83
N PRO A 36 7.02 -3.19 13.10
CA PRO A 36 5.67 -2.69 13.34
C PRO A 36 5.69 -1.67 14.47
N ASP A 37 5.08 -0.52 14.23
CA ASP A 37 4.80 0.43 15.30
C ASP A 37 3.64 -0.14 16.13
N ALA A 38 3.91 -0.40 17.41
CA ALA A 38 2.96 -1.03 18.32
C ALA A 38 1.68 -0.21 18.51
N ASP A 39 1.71 1.10 18.25
CA ASP A 39 0.56 1.97 18.39
C ASP A 39 -0.29 2.08 17.12
N VAL A 40 0.22 1.61 15.96
CA VAL A 40 -0.48 1.74 14.67
C VAL A 40 -1.79 0.97 14.65
N GLU A 41 -1.81 -0.27 15.15
CA GLU A 41 -3.04 -1.09 15.19
C GLU A 41 -4.12 -0.40 16.02
N LYS A 42 -3.78 0.04 17.23
CA LYS A 42 -4.69 0.77 18.12
C LYS A 42 -5.17 2.11 17.54
N ALA A 43 -4.28 2.84 16.87
CA ALA A 43 -4.62 4.09 16.20
C ALA A 43 -5.61 3.86 15.04
N TRP A 44 -5.43 2.77 14.28
CA TRP A 44 -6.37 2.37 13.23
C TRP A 44 -7.73 1.97 13.78
N ASP A 45 -7.77 1.16 14.85
CA ASP A 45 -9.02 0.78 15.49
C ASP A 45 -9.81 2.00 15.96
N THR A 46 -9.11 2.94 16.61
CA THR A 46 -9.70 4.20 17.07
C THR A 46 -10.29 5.01 15.91
N GLU A 47 -9.54 5.14 14.81
CA GLU A 47 -9.97 5.89 13.63
C GLU A 47 -11.14 5.22 12.90
N ILE A 48 -11.14 3.89 12.80
CA ILE A 48 -12.24 3.13 12.17
C ILE A 48 -13.53 3.33 12.97
N LEU A 49 -13.48 3.16 14.29
CA LEU A 49 -14.65 3.35 15.16
C LEU A 49 -15.18 4.78 15.08
N ARG A 50 -14.27 5.78 15.07
CA ARG A 50 -14.65 7.19 14.90
C ARG A 50 -15.39 7.41 13.57
N ARG A 51 -14.86 6.90 12.45
CA ARG A 51 -15.50 7.05 11.13
C ARG A 51 -16.83 6.33 11.01
N LEU A 52 -16.96 5.14 11.59
CA LEU A 52 -18.24 4.44 11.64
C LEU A 52 -19.28 5.26 12.39
N SER A 53 -18.93 5.81 13.56
CA SER A 53 -19.83 6.68 14.32
C SER A 53 -20.27 7.92 13.55
N GLU A 54 -19.38 8.55 12.77
CA GLU A 54 -19.74 9.71 11.93
C GLU A 54 -20.72 9.32 10.82
N ILE A 55 -20.57 8.13 10.25
CA ILE A 55 -21.49 7.59 9.23
C ILE A 55 -22.85 7.33 9.85
N ASP A 56 -22.89 6.62 10.98
CA ASP A 56 -24.13 6.27 11.68
C ASP A 56 -24.89 7.53 12.15
N ALA A 57 -24.17 8.56 12.59
CA ALA A 57 -24.73 9.85 12.97
C ALA A 57 -25.13 10.74 11.77
N GLY A 58 -24.83 10.32 10.53
CA GLY A 58 -25.09 11.11 9.32
C GLY A 58 -24.25 12.39 9.20
N THR A 59 -23.14 12.48 9.93
CA THR A 59 -22.23 13.65 9.95
C THR A 59 -21.01 13.46 9.05
N ALA A 60 -20.77 12.24 8.57
CA ALA A 60 -19.67 11.94 7.67
C ALA A 60 -19.84 12.61 6.30
N ASN A 61 -18.78 13.27 5.83
CA ASN A 61 -18.70 13.79 4.47
C ASN A 61 -18.26 12.69 3.50
N LEU A 62 -19.23 11.94 2.98
CA LEU A 62 -18.99 10.85 2.05
C LEU A 62 -18.72 11.36 0.63
N VAL A 63 -17.91 10.60 -0.11
CA VAL A 63 -17.70 10.80 -1.55
C VAL A 63 -17.99 9.49 -2.27
N ASP A 64 -18.50 9.58 -3.49
CA ASP A 64 -18.69 8.40 -4.31
C ASP A 64 -17.33 7.78 -4.74
N ARG A 65 -17.37 6.52 -5.17
CA ARG A 65 -16.17 5.76 -5.53
C ARG A 65 -15.41 6.33 -6.73
N LYS A 66 -16.08 7.01 -7.66
CA LYS A 66 -15.44 7.65 -8.82
C LYS A 66 -14.64 8.86 -8.35
N GLU A 67 -15.21 9.69 -7.49
CA GLU A 67 -14.54 10.85 -6.90
C GLU A 67 -13.37 10.44 -6.01
N LEU A 68 -13.54 9.43 -5.15
CA LEU A 68 -12.45 8.87 -4.34
C LEU A 68 -11.24 8.47 -5.21
N ARG A 69 -11.47 7.69 -6.27
CA ARG A 69 -10.39 7.27 -7.19
C ARG A 69 -9.72 8.44 -7.88
N ARG A 70 -10.48 9.46 -8.28
CA ARG A 70 -9.94 10.69 -8.88
C ARG A 70 -9.00 11.40 -7.90
N ARG A 71 -9.43 11.59 -6.63
CA ARG A 71 -8.62 12.21 -5.58
C ARG A 71 -7.34 11.42 -5.27
N MET A 72 -7.44 10.09 -5.14
CA MET A 72 -6.28 9.24 -4.85
C MET A 72 -5.22 9.29 -5.95
N ARG A 73 -5.64 9.20 -7.22
CA ARG A 73 -4.70 9.34 -8.36
C ARG A 73 -4.02 10.70 -8.39
N ALA A 74 -4.78 11.77 -8.15
CA ALA A 74 -4.22 13.12 -8.08
C ALA A 74 -3.18 13.29 -6.95
N ARG A 75 -3.34 12.57 -5.83
CA ARG A 75 -2.37 12.59 -4.72
C ARG A 75 -1.11 11.78 -5.02
N MET A 76 -1.24 10.61 -5.67
CA MET A 76 -0.10 9.74 -6.00
C MET A 76 0.74 10.25 -7.17
N ASN A 77 0.19 11.10 -8.04
CA ASN A 77 0.92 11.73 -9.15
C ASN A 77 1.55 13.09 -8.79
N ARG A 78 1.57 13.48 -7.50
CA ARG A 78 2.31 14.68 -7.08
C ARG A 78 3.80 14.34 -6.99
N PRO A 79 4.70 15.18 -7.55
CA PRO A 79 6.14 14.97 -7.46
C PRO A 79 6.63 15.03 -6.01
#